data_AF-A0A0F8YJJ3-F1
#
_entry.id   AF-A0A0F8YJJ3-F1
#
_cell.length_a   1.000
_cell.length_b   1.000
_cell.length_c   1.000
_cell.angle_alpha   90.00
_cell.angle_beta   90.00
_cell.angle_gamma   90.00
#
_symmetry.space_group_name_H-M   'P 1'
#
loop_
_entity.id
_entity.type
_entity.pdbx_description
1 polymer ?
#
loop_
_entity_poly.entity_id
_entity_poly.type
_entity_poly.pdbx_seq_one_letter_code
_entity_poly.pdbx_strand_id
1 'polypeptide(L)' 'MTWVRLDDNFPGHRKVLAAGPEAAWLHIEGLCYCAHQQTDGAIPGAALAKLTQFSKPKAAKLAARLVEVG' A
#
# COMPACT_ATOMS: atom_id res chain seq x y z
N MET A 1 -19.93 -3.52 -2.30
CA MET A 1 -19.11 -2.34 -1.97
C MET A 1 -18.44 -2.61 -0.64
N THR A 2 -17.12 -2.81 -0.64
CA THR A 2 -16.31 -2.98 0.58
C THR A 2 -15.65 -1.65 0.95
N TRP A 3 -15.36 -1.44 2.23
CA TRP A 3 -14.70 -0.24 2.72
C TRP A 3 -13.54 -0.64 3.63
N VAL A 4 -12.46 0.15 3.59
CA VAL A 4 -11.31 0.00 4.48
C VAL A 4 -11.52 0.96 5.65
N ARG A 5 -11.44 0.44 6.88
CA ARG A 5 -11.36 1.27 8.08
C ARG A 5 -9.91 1.68 8.29
N LEU A 6 -9.63 2.98 8.24
CA LEU A 6 -8.31 3.52 8.51
C LEU A 6 -8.36 4.37 9.78
N ASP A 7 -7.28 4.32 10.56
CA ASP A 7 -7.09 5.20 11.72
C ASP A 7 -6.84 6.64 11.25
N ASP A 8 -7.51 7.63 11.84
CA ASP A 8 -7.41 9.03 11.42
C ASP A 8 -6.03 9.64 11.68
N ASN A 9 -5.22 9.01 12.55
CA ASN A 9 -3.83 9.39 12.79
C ASN A 9 -2.85 8.76 11.77
N PHE A 10 -3.34 7.98 10.80
CA PHE A 10 -2.50 7.33 9.79
C PHE A 10 -1.54 8.31 9.10
N PRO A 11 -1.96 9.50 8.61
CA PRO A 11 -1.04 10.43 7.94
C PRO A 11 0.10 10.93 8.83
N GLY A 12 -0.13 10.99 10.15
CA GLY A 12 0.86 11.43 11.14
C GLY A 12 1.71 10.29 11.72
N HIS A 13 1.39 9.04 11.40
CA HIS A 13 2.09 7.90 12.00
C HIS A 13 3.56 7.86 11.53
N ARG A 14 4.49 7.66 12.46
CA ARG A 14 5.95 7.74 12.21
C ARG A 14 6.42 6.89 11.00
N LYS A 15 5.82 5.72 10.79
CA LYS A 15 6.17 4.83 9.67
C LYS A 15 5.64 5.33 8.34
N VAL A 16 4.45 5.94 8.34
CA VAL A 16 3.85 6.55 7.15
C VAL A 16 4.69 7.76 6.72
N LEU A 17 5.10 8.60 7.69
CA LEU A 17 6.02 9.70 7.44
C LEU A 17 7.38 9.20 6.91
N ALA A 18 7.94 8.13 7.50
CA ALA A 18 9.20 7.53 7.05
C ALA A 18 9.10 6.84 5.68
N ALA A 19 7.94 6.27 5.32
CA ALA A 19 7.70 5.65 4.02
C ALA A 19 7.71 6.69 2.90
N GLY A 20 7.19 7.88 3.18
CA GLY A 20 6.95 8.93 2.21
C GLY A 20 5.59 8.78 1.51
N PRO A 21 5.10 9.85 0.87
CA PRO A 21 3.71 9.94 0.40
C PRO A 21 3.35 8.90 -0.66
N GLU A 22 4.27 8.58 -1.58
CA GLU A 22 4.00 7.59 -2.65
C GLU A 22 3.89 6.16 -2.10
N ALA A 23 4.75 5.79 -1.15
CA ALA A 23 4.70 4.50 -0.50
C ALA A 23 3.46 4.39 0.40
N ALA A 24 3.12 5.46 1.12
CA ALA A 24 1.89 5.54 1.91
C ALA A 24 0.63 5.36 1.04
N TRP A 25 0.59 5.96 -0.15
CA TRP A 25 -0.52 5.77 -1.09
C TRP A 25 -0.63 4.32 -1.57
N LEU A 26 0.50 3.69 -1.91
CA LEU A 26 0.54 2.27 -2.27
C LEU A 26 0.01 1.37 -1.13
N HIS A 27 0.25 1.72 0.14
CA HIS A 27 -0.31 1.00 1.27
C HIS A 27 -1.85 1.07 1.27
N ILE A 28 -2.43 2.25 1.05
CA ILE A 28 -3.88 2.44 0.96
C ILE A 28 -4.49 1.66 -0.22
N GLU A 29 -3.86 1.72 -1.40
CA GLU A 29 -4.29 0.93 -2.57
C GLU A 29 -4.25 -0.58 -2.26
N GLY A 30 -3.23 -1.03 -1.54
CA GLY A 30 -3.09 -2.41 -1.08
C GLY A 30 -4.21 -2.84 -0.11
N LEU A 31 -4.53 -2.00 0.87
CA LEU A 31 -5.66 -2.26 1.79
C LEU A 31 -6.98 -2.40 1.03
N CYS A 32 -7.24 -1.50 0.09
CA CYS A 32 -8.43 -1.53 -0.74
C CYS A 32 -8.50 -2.79 -1.60
N TYR A 33 -7.37 -3.19 -2.22
CA TYR A 33 -7.29 -4.41 -3.00
C TYR A 33 -7.59 -5.65 -2.16
N CYS A 34 -6.92 -5.79 -1.01
CA CYS A 34 -7.10 -6.95 -0.15
C CYS A 34 -8.52 -7.04 0.41
N ALA A 35 -9.13 -5.91 0.78
CA ALA A 35 -10.53 -5.87 1.21
C ALA A 35 -11.49 -6.25 0.07
N HIS A 36 -11.20 -5.82 -1.16
CA HIS A 36 -12.04 -6.11 -2.33
C HIS A 36 -11.91 -7.55 -2.82
N GLN A 37 -10.69 -8.10 -2.82
CA GLN A 37 -10.37 -9.43 -3.35
C GLN A 37 -10.39 -10.52 -2.27
N GLN A 38 -10.56 -10.17 -1.00
CA GLN A 38 -10.57 -11.09 0.14
C GLN A 38 -9.30 -11.95 0.22
N THR A 39 -8.16 -11.35 -0.08
CA THR A 39 -6.86 -12.05 -0.17
C THR A 39 -6.11 -12.10 1.17
N ASP A 40 -6.73 -11.67 2.26
CA ASP A 40 -6.15 -11.67 3.62
C ASP A 40 -4.73 -11.05 3.68
N GLY A 41 -4.57 -9.89 3.03
CA GLY A 41 -3.30 -9.16 3.01
C GLY A 41 -2.32 -9.60 1.91
N ALA A 42 -2.60 -10.65 1.14
CA ALA A 42 -1.75 -11.06 0.04
C ALA A 42 -2.01 -10.24 -1.23
N ILE A 43 -0.94 -9.70 -1.82
CA ILE A 43 -0.97 -8.99 -3.11
C ILE A 43 -0.03 -9.71 -4.08
N PRO A 44 -0.55 -10.37 -5.13
CA PRO A 44 0.28 -10.97 -6.16
C PRO A 44 1.14 -9.92 -6.88
N GLY A 45 2.38 -10.25 -7.27
CA GLY A 45 3.27 -9.30 -7.96
C GLY A 45 2.68 -8.75 -9.27
N ALA A 46 1.85 -9.54 -9.96
CA ALA A 46 1.12 -9.09 -11.14
C ALA A 46 0.04 -8.03 -10.82
N ALA A 47 -0.55 -8.08 -9.62
CA ALA A 47 -1.51 -7.09 -9.13
C ALA A 47 -0.81 -5.83 -8.64
N LEU A 48 0.34 -5.95 -7.95
CA LEU A 48 1.12 -4.81 -7.46
C LEU A 48 1.40 -3.76 -8.55
N ALA A 49 1.74 -4.23 -9.76
CA ALA A 49 1.95 -3.38 -10.93
C ALA A 49 0.71 -2.61 -11.41
N LYS A 50 -0.48 -3.07 -11.05
CA LYS A 50 -1.78 -2.51 -11.44
C LYS A 50 -2.43 -1.69 -10.32
N LEU A 51 -1.99 -1.85 -9.07
CA LEU A 51 -2.51 -1.10 -7.93
C LEU A 51 -2.20 0.38 -8.09
N THR A 52 -0.96 0.67 -8.47
CA THR A 52 -0.44 2.03 -8.55
C THR A 52 -0.39 2.54 -9.98
N GLN A 53 -0.39 3.86 -10.16
CA GLN A 53 -0.06 4.51 -11.43
C GLN A 53 1.46 4.53 -11.73
N PHE A 54 2.28 3.86 -10.90
CA PHE A 54 3.73 3.81 -11.06
C PHE A 54 4.17 2.68 -11.99
N SER A 55 5.38 2.82 -12.55
CA SER A 55 6.01 1.73 -13.27
C SER A 55 6.29 0.54 -12.34
N LYS A 56 6.28 -0.70 -12.89
CA LYS A 56 6.63 -1.93 -12.17
C LYS A 56 7.87 -1.80 -11.26
N PRO A 57 9.03 -1.31 -11.73
CA PRO A 57 10.21 -1.19 -10.87
C PRO A 57 10.05 -0.15 -9.76
N LYS A 58 9.29 0.92 -9.99
CA LYS A 58 9.01 1.92 -8.94
C LYS A 58 8.05 1.35 -7.89
N ALA A 59 6.98 0.66 -8.31
CA ALA A 59 6.06 -0.01 -7.40
C ALA A 59 6.78 -1.02 -6.50
N ALA A 60 7.71 -1.81 -7.06
CA ALA A 60 8.52 -2.75 -6.28
C ALA A 60 9.42 -2.05 -5.24
N LYS A 61 10.05 -0.91 -5.61
CA LYS A 61 10.84 -0.11 -4.66
C LYS A 61 10.00 0.48 -3.53
N LEU A 62 8.81 0.98 -3.84
CA LEU A 62 7.89 1.51 -2.83
C LEU A 62 7.38 0.41 -1.89
N ALA A 63 7.06 -0.76 -2.42
CA ALA A 63 6.69 -1.92 -1.61
C ALA A 63 7.85 -2.34 -0.69
N ALA A 64 9.07 -2.39 -1.20
CA ALA A 64 10.26 -2.66 -0.37
C ALA A 64 10.45 -1.59 0.72
N ARG A 65 10.19 -0.31 0.40
CA ARG A 65 10.27 0.78 1.37
C ARG A 65 9.26 0.63 2.51
N LEU A 66 8.02 0.22 2.20
CA LEU A 66 7.02 -0.08 3.22
C LEU A 66 7.49 -1.18 4.17
N VAL A 67 8.10 -2.25 3.65
CA VAL A 67 8.66 -3.33 4.49
C VAL A 67 9.83 -2.84 5.35
N GLU A 68 10.69 -1.97 4.80
CA GLU A 68 11.85 -1.42 5.51
C GLU A 68 11.45 -0.57 6.73
N VAL A 69 10.39 0.23 6.61
CA VAL A 69 9.91 1.11 7.70
C VAL A 69 8.93 0.42 8.66
N GLY A 70 8.42 -0.75 8.25
CA GLY A 70 7.48 -1.62 8.98
C GLY A 70 6.03 -1.17 8.92
#